data_AF-A0A421K5R5-F1
#
_entry.id   AF-A0A421K5R5-F1
#
_cell.length_a   1.000
_cell.length_b   1.000
_cell.length_c   1.000
_cell.angle_alpha   90.00
_cell.angle_beta   90.00
_cell.angle_gamma   90.00
#
_symmetry.space_group_name_H-M   'P 1'
#
loop_
_entity.id
_entity.type
_entity.pdbx_description
1 polymer ?
#
loop_
_entity_poly.entity_id
_entity_poly.type
_entity_poly.pdbx_seq_one_letter_code
_entity_poly.pdbx_strand_id
1 'polypeptide(L)'
;MTGGAMRVLTLVGFKQASLVGEHHYAAGRFVRTNDIEWLSPFEGQFVRDINGRKYPLETDPNAIHRIASMDDPPFHEIYEITSNT
;
A
#
# COMPACT_ATOMS: atom_id res chain seq x y z
N MET A 1 -3.75 5.79 -13.12
CA MET A 1 -2.73 5.98 -12.08
C MET A 1 -3.32 6.81 -10.94
N THR A 2 -3.11 6.42 -9.67
CA THR A 2 -3.76 7.05 -8.51
C THR A 2 -2.97 8.25 -7.94
N GLY A 3 -1.71 8.39 -8.38
CA GLY A 3 -0.79 9.42 -7.89
C GLY A 3 -0.13 9.04 -6.56
N GLY A 4 -0.32 7.81 -6.08
CA GLY A 4 0.21 7.34 -4.79
C GLY A 4 -0.44 7.99 -3.56
N ALA A 5 -1.72 8.35 -3.63
CA ALA A 5 -2.44 8.96 -2.50
C ALA A 5 -3.10 7.88 -1.61
N MET A 6 -2.75 7.85 -0.33
CA MET A 6 -3.46 7.04 0.67
C MET A 6 -4.86 7.63 0.94
N ARG A 7 -5.86 6.76 1.02
CA ARG A 7 -7.26 7.14 1.27
C ARG A 7 -7.92 6.14 2.20
N VAL A 8 -8.71 6.66 3.14
CA VAL A 8 -9.60 5.84 3.99
C VAL A 8 -10.98 5.83 3.35
N LEU A 9 -11.50 4.64 3.06
CA LEU A 9 -12.78 4.44 2.37
C LEU A 9 -13.70 3.53 3.18
N THR A 10 -14.99 3.80 3.13
CA THR A 10 -16.02 2.82 3.54
C THR A 10 -16.51 2.08 2.30
N LEU A 11 -16.35 0.76 2.26
CA LEU A 11 -16.62 -0.06 1.09
C LEU A 11 -17.95 -0.80 1.18
N VAL A 12 -18.54 -1.11 0.02
CA VAL A 12 -19.77 -1.90 -0.06
C VAL A 12 -19.47 -3.39 -0.05
N GLY A 13 -19.70 -4.01 1.10
CA GLY A 13 -19.75 -5.46 1.24
C GLY A 13 -18.40 -6.19 1.14
N PHE A 14 -18.47 -7.50 1.35
CA PHE A 14 -17.29 -8.36 1.50
C PHE A 14 -16.38 -8.36 0.26
N LYS A 15 -16.95 -8.47 -0.94
CA LYS A 15 -16.17 -8.56 -2.18
C LYS A 15 -15.21 -7.37 -2.38
N GLN A 16 -15.67 -6.15 -2.08
CA GLN A 16 -14.86 -4.94 -2.23
C GLN A 16 -13.75 -4.90 -1.18
N ALA A 17 -14.06 -5.26 0.07
CA ALA A 17 -13.09 -5.33 1.15
C ALA A 17 -12.01 -6.40 0.90
N SER A 18 -12.40 -7.58 0.44
CA SER A 18 -11.46 -8.66 0.10
C SER A 18 -10.52 -8.25 -1.01
N LEU A 19 -11.02 -7.56 -2.05
CA LEU A 19 -10.18 -7.07 -3.14
C LEU A 19 -9.11 -6.07 -2.66
N VAL A 20 -9.45 -5.17 -1.73
CA VAL A 20 -8.44 -4.27 -1.11
C VAL A 20 -7.42 -5.07 -0.29
N GLY A 21 -7.87 -6.06 0.48
CA GLY A 21 -6.97 -6.90 1.27
C GLY A 21 -5.98 -7.70 0.40
N GLU A 22 -6.47 -8.31 -0.68
CA GLU A 22 -5.65 -9.04 -1.65
C GLU A 22 -4.63 -8.11 -2.33
N HIS A 23 -5.06 -6.91 -2.73
CA HIS A 23 -4.17 -5.89 -3.29
C HIS A 23 -3.11 -5.45 -2.29
N HIS A 24 -3.48 -5.19 -1.04
CA HIS A 24 -2.53 -4.79 0.01
C HIS A 24 -1.48 -5.89 0.27
N TYR A 25 -1.91 -7.15 0.33
CA TYR A 25 -0.99 -8.29 0.44
C TYR A 25 -0.02 -8.34 -0.74
N ALA A 26 -0.53 -8.22 -1.97
CA ALA A 26 0.28 -8.25 -3.17
C ALA A 26 1.26 -7.08 -3.27
N ALA A 27 0.83 -5.86 -2.92
CA ALA A 27 1.69 -4.69 -2.83
C ALA A 27 2.82 -4.90 -1.82
N GLY A 28 2.53 -5.49 -0.65
CA GLY A 28 3.55 -5.85 0.32
C GLY A 28 4.52 -6.92 -0.20
N ARG A 29 4.06 -7.88 -1.01
CA ARG A 29 4.94 -8.86 -1.68
C ARG A 29 5.85 -8.17 -2.69
N PHE A 30 5.28 -7.33 -3.55
CA PHE A 30 6.04 -6.53 -4.51
C PHE A 30 7.13 -5.71 -3.83
N VAL A 31 6.84 -4.99 -2.74
CA VAL A 31 7.84 -4.19 -2.01
C VAL A 31 9.01 -5.06 -1.53
N ARG A 32 8.73 -6.28 -1.05
CA ARG A 32 9.76 -7.19 -0.51
C ARG A 32 10.58 -7.91 -1.59
N THR A 33 9.98 -8.22 -2.73
CA THR A 33 10.63 -9.05 -3.76
C THR A 33 11.02 -8.27 -5.01
N ASN A 34 10.51 -7.06 -5.16
CA ASN A 34 10.56 -6.23 -6.36
C ASN A 34 10.04 -6.94 -7.64
N ASP A 35 9.18 -7.95 -7.45
CA ASP A 35 8.60 -8.74 -8.53
C ASP A 35 7.26 -8.13 -8.97
N ILE A 36 7.25 -7.53 -10.16
CA ILE A 36 6.12 -6.77 -10.68
C ILE A 36 4.88 -7.63 -10.91
N GLU A 37 5.04 -8.95 -11.07
CA GLU A 37 3.94 -9.87 -11.35
C GLU A 37 2.93 -9.95 -10.20
N TRP A 38 3.31 -9.52 -8.98
CA TRP A 38 2.36 -9.36 -7.88
C TRP A 38 1.34 -8.25 -8.14
N LEU A 39 1.68 -7.22 -8.92
CA LEU A 39 0.80 -6.08 -9.21
C LEU A 39 -0.07 -6.29 -10.45
N SER A 40 0.41 -7.06 -11.44
CA SER A 40 -0.27 -7.31 -12.73
C SER A 40 -1.76 -7.66 -12.61
N PRO A 41 -2.21 -8.51 -11.66
CA PRO A 41 -3.63 -8.86 -11.55
C PRO A 41 -4.54 -7.67 -11.23
N PHE A 42 -4.01 -6.60 -10.63
CA PHE A 42 -4.77 -5.46 -10.14
C PHE A 42 -4.79 -4.27 -11.12
N GLU A 43 -4.10 -4.37 -12.25
CA GLU A 43 -4.06 -3.31 -13.24
C GLU A 43 -5.47 -3.00 -13.78
N GLY A 44 -5.85 -1.72 -13.74
CA GLY A 44 -7.17 -1.25 -14.17
C GLY A 44 -8.31 -1.62 -13.21
N GLN A 45 -8.05 -2.35 -12.12
CA GLN A 45 -9.06 -2.65 -11.12
C GLN A 45 -9.36 -1.43 -10.24
N PHE A 46 -10.58 -1.40 -9.72
CA PHE A 46 -11.06 -0.35 -8.84
C PHE A 46 -12.02 -0.92 -7.80
N VAL A 47 -12.07 -0.25 -6.66
CA VAL A 47 -13.12 -0.48 -5.65
C VAL A 47 -14.17 0.60 -5.70
N ARG A 48 -15.35 0.32 -5.14
CA ARG A 48 -16.43 1.29 -4.98
C ARG A 48 -16.70 1.55 -3.51
N ASP A 49 -16.82 2.82 -3.17
CA ASP A 49 -17.30 3.23 -1.85
C ASP A 49 -18.82 3.04 -1.71
N ILE A 50 -19.35 3.33 -0.53
CA ILE A 50 -20.80 3.31 -0.23
C ILE A 50 -21.65 4.24 -1.11
N ASN A 51 -21.03 5.26 -1.72
CA ASN A 51 -21.70 6.19 -2.62
C ASN A 51 -21.59 5.74 -4.09
N GLY A 52 -20.99 4.58 -4.36
CA GLY A 52 -20.76 4.05 -5.70
C GLY A 52 -19.59 4.70 -6.46
N ARG A 53 -18.82 5.59 -5.82
CA ARG A 53 -17.67 6.24 -6.43
C ARG A 53 -16.53 5.24 -6.60
N LYS A 54 -15.92 5.23 -7.78
CA LYS A 54 -14.80 4.35 -8.11
C LYS A 54 -13.47 4.92 -7.62
N TYR A 55 -12.65 4.05 -7.03
CA TYR A 55 -11.30 4.31 -6.61
C TYR A 55 -10.37 3.24 -7.22
N PRO A 56 -9.51 3.60 -8.17
CA PRO A 56 -8.56 2.65 -8.74
C PRO A 56 -7.59 2.13 -7.68
N LEU A 57 -7.18 0.87 -7.81
CA LEU A 57 -6.09 0.30 -7.03
C LEU A 57 -4.76 0.82 -7.60
N GLU A 58 -3.80 1.12 -6.73
CA GLU A 58 -2.48 1.59 -7.17
C GLU A 58 -1.61 0.42 -7.63
N THR A 59 -1.07 0.52 -8.84
CA THR A 59 -0.18 -0.49 -9.42
C THR A 59 1.11 0.12 -9.94
N ASP A 60 1.29 1.45 -9.83
CA ASP A 60 2.56 2.09 -10.16
C ASP A 60 3.65 1.67 -9.16
N PRO A 61 4.73 1.01 -9.62
CA PRO A 61 5.78 0.47 -8.75
C PRO A 61 6.44 1.54 -7.85
N ASN A 62 6.68 2.71 -8.43
CA ASN A 62 7.34 3.82 -7.74
C ASN A 62 6.43 4.44 -6.68
N ALA A 63 5.12 4.54 -6.95
CA ALA A 63 4.13 4.98 -5.99
C ALA A 63 3.99 4.00 -4.82
N ILE A 64 3.95 2.70 -5.09
CA ILE A 64 3.87 1.68 -4.03
C ILE A 64 5.12 1.70 -3.14
N HIS A 65 6.32 1.77 -3.71
CA HIS A 65 7.56 1.89 -2.93
C HIS A 65 7.59 3.18 -2.08
N ARG A 66 7.15 4.31 -2.66
CA ARG A 66 7.06 5.58 -1.94
C ARG A 66 6.07 5.52 -0.77
N ILE A 67 4.90 4.88 -0.96
CA ILE A 67 3.92 4.70 0.11
C ILE A 67 4.51 3.82 1.21
N ALA A 68 5.17 2.71 0.84
CA ALA A 68 5.78 1.81 1.82
C ALA A 68 6.88 2.50 2.65
N SER A 69 7.68 3.38 2.04
CA SER A 69 8.70 4.14 2.78
C SER A 69 8.14 5.25 3.66
N MET A 70 6.88 5.65 3.46
CA MET A 70 6.18 6.58 4.37
C MET A 70 5.57 5.87 5.58
N ASP A 71 5.28 4.58 5.44
CA ASP A 71 4.67 3.73 6.48
C ASP A 71 5.73 3.10 7.41
N ASP A 72 6.99 3.06 6.97
CA ASP A 72 8.12 2.65 7.82
C ASP A 72 8.43 3.79 8.81
N PRO A 73 8.37 3.57 10.13
CA PRO A 73 8.68 4.63 11.08
C PRO A 73 10.12 5.11 10.85
N PRO A 74 10.40 6.43 10.87
CA PRO A 74 11.77 6.92 10.80
C PRO A 74 12.55 6.26 11.92
N PHE A 75 13.59 5.51 11.54
CA PHE A 75 14.53 4.90 12.46
C PHE A 75 15.00 5.97 13.44
N HIS A 76 14.63 5.84 14.72
CA HIS A 76 15.22 6.66 15.76
C HIS A 76 16.58 6.03 16.04
N GLU A 77 17.66 6.68 15.56
CA GLU A 77 19.01 6.38 16.02
C GLU A 77 19.06 6.61 17.54
N ILE A 78 18.92 5.54 18.33
CA ILE A 78 19.20 5.58 19.76
C ILE A 78 20.73 5.58 19.88
N TYR A 79 21.32 6.76 20.00
CA TYR A 79 22.70 6.90 20.45
C TYR A 79 22.75 6.54 21.95
N GLU A 80 23.17 5.32 22.27
CA GLU A 80 23.58 4.97 23.62
C GLU A 80 24.98 5.55 23.87
N ILE A 81 25.05 6.62 24.67
CA ILE A 81 26.34 7.07 25.21
C ILE A 81 26.67 6.15 26.38
N THR A 82 27.47 5.11 26.13
CA THR A 82 28.08 4.35 27.22
C THR A 82 29.21 5.20 27.82
N SER A 83 28.89 5.92 28.89
CA SER A 83 29.90 6.47 29.79
C SER A 83 30.43 5.32 30.64
N ASN A 84 31.46 4.62 30.18
CA ASN A 84 32.20 3.71 31.04
C ASN A 84 33.15 4.55 31.91
N THR A 85 32.86 4.62 33.20
CA THR A 85 33.77 5.14 34.25
C THR A 85 34.76 4.05 34.65
#